data_AF-A0A7V7DPD1-F1
#
_entry.id   AF-A0A7V7DPD1-F1
#
_cell.length_a   1.000
_cell.length_b   1.000
_cell.length_c   1.000
_cell.angle_alpha   90.00
_cell.angle_beta   90.00
_cell.angle_gamma   90.00
#
_symmetry.space_group_name_H-M   'P 1'
#
loop_
_entity.id
_entity.type
_entity.pdbx_description
1 polymer ?
#
loop_
_entity_poly.entity_id
_entity_poly.type
_entity_poly.pdbx_seq_one_letter_code
_entity_poly.pdbx_strand_id
1 'polypeptide(L)' 'MHYEEQNFPLGKKQGVEVLKFLMEQNGLKQRDLVGTLGGKSTVSEILNGKRPLNLQHIRTLADRFHVVPGTFV' A
#
# COMPACT_ATOMS: atom_id res chain seq x y z
N MET A 1 -0.72 -7.12 22.98
CA MET A 1 0.03 -7.31 21.72
C MET A 1 0.36 -5.94 21.15
N HIS A 2 1.53 -5.38 21.50
CA HIS A 2 1.98 -4.11 20.95
C HIS A 2 2.46 -4.34 19.52
N TYR A 3 1.70 -3.86 18.53
CA TYR A 3 2.22 -3.70 17.18
C TYR A 3 3.13 -2.48 17.21
N GLU A 4 4.44 -2.72 17.24
CA GLU A 4 5.44 -1.67 17.16
C GLU A 4 5.23 -0.86 15.87
N GLU A 5 4.75 0.37 16.03
CA GLU A 5 4.74 1.40 15.00
C GLU A 5 6.19 1.84 14.73
N GLN A 6 6.95 0.99 14.06
CA GLN A 6 8.18 1.42 13.40
C GLN A 6 7.77 2.27 12.21
N ASN A 7 7.61 3.57 12.47
CA ASN A 7 7.50 4.63 11.48
C ASN A 7 8.79 4.67 10.65
N PHE A 8 8.89 3.79 9.67
CA PHE A 8 9.84 4.00 8.58
C PHE A 8 9.21 5.03 7.63
N PRO A 9 9.77 6.24 7.49
CA PRO A 9 9.37 7.18 6.45
C PRO A 9 9.94 6.70 5.12
N LEU A 10 9.56 5.50 4.68
CA LEU A 10 9.91 4.96 3.37
C LEU A 10 9.28 5.88 2.33
N GLY A 11 10.09 6.32 1.37
CA GLY A 11 9.80 7.44 0.49
C GLY A 11 8.36 7.42 0.01
N LYS A 12 7.50 8.26 0.62
CA LYS A 12 6.03 8.31 0.41
C LYS A 12 5.61 8.23 -1.06
N LYS A 13 6.46 8.73 -1.96
CA LYS A 13 6.23 8.72 -3.40
C LYS A 13 6.50 7.35 -4.03
N GLN A 14 7.60 6.66 -3.70
CA GLN A 14 7.97 5.40 -4.40
C GLN A 14 6.98 4.27 -4.13
N GLY A 15 6.62 4.01 -2.86
CA GLY A 15 5.69 2.91 -2.55
C GLY A 15 4.27 3.10 -3.14
N VAL A 16 3.78 4.34 -3.20
CA VAL A 16 2.45 4.63 -3.79
C VAL A 16 2.51 4.53 -5.32
N GLU A 17 3.58 4.99 -5.96
CA GLU A 17 3.73 4.86 -7.41
C GLU A 17 3.88 3.39 -7.85
N VAL A 18 4.62 2.58 -7.09
CA VAL A 18 4.70 1.12 -7.30
C VAL A 18 3.31 0.48 -7.17
N LEU A 19 2.53 0.86 -6.14
CA LEU A 19 1.17 0.36 -5.99
C LEU A 19 0.29 0.71 -7.19
N LYS A 20 0.34 1.97 -7.67
CA LYS A 20 -0.42 2.39 -8.87
C LYS A 20 -0.01 1.60 -10.11
N PHE A 21 1.30 1.41 -10.31
CA PHE A 21 1.82 0.60 -11.40
C PHE A 21 1.28 -0.84 -11.34
N LEU A 22 1.37 -1.50 -10.17
CA LEU A 22 0.84 -2.85 -9.97
C LEU A 22 -0.67 -2.91 -10.17
N MET A 23 -1.42 -1.89 -9.74
CA MET A 23 -2.85 -1.79 -10.00
C MET A 23 -3.15 -1.74 -11.51
N GLU A 24 -2.42 -0.91 -12.26
CA GLU A 24 -2.58 -0.77 -13.70
C GLU A 24 -2.26 -2.09 -14.43
N GLN A 25 -1.13 -2.72 -14.10
CA GLN A 25 -0.73 -4.00 -14.69
C GLN A 25 -1.72 -5.14 -14.42
N ASN A 26 -2.41 -5.10 -13.28
CA ASN A 26 -3.41 -6.10 -12.90
C ASN A 26 -4.86 -5.68 -13.21
N GLY A 27 -5.08 -4.52 -13.85
CA GLY A 27 -6.41 -3.98 -14.12
C GLY A 27 -7.26 -3.69 -12.88
N LEU A 28 -6.61 -3.48 -11.72
CA LEU A 28 -7.28 -3.24 -10.45
C LEU A 28 -7.70 -1.78 -10.31
N LYS A 29 -8.89 -1.59 -9.73
CA LYS A 29 -9.40 -0.27 -9.36
C LYS A 29 -9.25 -0.05 -7.86
N GLN A 30 -9.33 1.20 -7.45
CA GLN A 30 -9.30 1.58 -6.03
C GLN A 30 -10.27 0.78 -5.15
N ARG A 31 -11.47 0.48 -5.67
CA ARG A 31 -12.49 -0.33 -4.96
C ARG A 31 -12.01 -1.74 -4.64
N ASP A 32 -11.11 -2.30 -5.45
CA ASP A 32 -10.62 -3.67 -5.29
C ASP A 32 -9.56 -3.77 -4.17
N LEU A 33 -9.05 -2.62 -3.71
CA LEU A 33 -8.16 -2.49 -2.55
C LEU A 33 -8.91 -2.18 -1.25
N VAL A 34 -10.21 -1.88 -1.33
CA VAL A 34 -11.05 -1.67 -0.14
C VAL A 34 -11.22 -3.00 0.59
N GLY A 35 -11.10 -2.97 1.90
CA GLY A 35 -11.05 -4.17 2.75
C GLY A 35 -9.65 -4.78 2.87
N THR A 36 -8.80 -4.64 1.85
CA THR A 36 -7.37 -5.06 1.91
C THR A 36 -6.51 -4.02 2.63
N LEU A 37 -6.66 -2.76 2.26
CA LEU A 37 -5.90 -1.62 2.82
C LEU A 37 -6.72 -0.79 3.82
N GLY A 38 -7.95 -1.22 4.11
CA GLY A 38 -8.92 -0.50 4.92
C GLY A 38 -10.09 0.05 4.11
N GLY A 39 -10.76 1.09 4.64
CA GLY A 39 -11.96 1.66 4.02
C GLY A 39 -11.67 2.50 2.77
N LYS A 40 -12.72 2.82 2.00
CA LYS A 40 -12.63 3.65 0.77
C LYS A 40 -11.85 4.96 0.98
N SER A 41 -12.07 5.64 2.11
CA SER A 41 -11.36 6.88 2.45
C SER A 41 -9.86 6.65 2.59
N THR A 42 -9.47 5.62 3.35
CA THR A 42 -8.07 5.26 3.60
C THR A 42 -7.34 4.92 2.30
N VAL A 43 -7.96 4.11 1.43
CA VAL A 43 -7.35 3.78 0.13
C VAL A 43 -7.15 5.05 -0.70
N SER A 44 -8.12 5.97 -0.69
CA SER A 44 -8.01 7.25 -1.39
C SER A 44 -6.85 8.09 -0.89
N GLU A 45 -6.72 8.21 0.43
CA GLU A 45 -5.65 8.98 1.05
C GLU A 45 -4.27 8.41 0.74
N ILE A 46 -4.14 7.07 0.68
CA ILE A 46 -2.89 6.40 0.32
C ILE A 46 -2.55 6.67 -1.15
N LEU A 47 -3.49 6.45 -2.08
CA LEU A 47 -3.25 6.65 -3.52
C LEU A 47 -2.96 8.13 -3.86
N ASN A 48 -3.49 9.06 -3.09
CA ASN A 48 -3.21 10.49 -3.21
C ASN A 48 -1.97 10.95 -2.42
N GLY A 49 -1.25 10.04 -1.74
CA GLY A 49 -0.06 10.36 -0.96
C GLY A 49 -0.30 11.15 0.32
N LYS A 50 -1.57 11.35 0.72
CA LYS A 50 -1.96 12.00 1.98
C LYS A 50 -1.61 11.12 3.18
N ARG A 51 -1.74 9.81 3.03
CA ARG A 51 -1.41 8.80 4.06
C ARG A 51 -0.29 7.87 3.55
N PRO A 52 0.76 7.61 4.33
CA PRO A 52 1.80 6.65 3.94
C PRO A 52 1.28 5.20 4.02
N LEU A 53 1.89 4.31 3.23
CA LEU A 53 1.78 2.86 3.46
C LEU A 53 2.50 2.50 4.76
N ASN A 54 1.88 1.66 5.58
CA ASN A 54 2.53 1.08 6.77
C ASN A 54 3.04 -0.33 6.46
N LEU A 55 3.80 -0.92 7.37
CA LEU A 55 4.36 -2.26 7.19
C LEU A 55 3.29 -3.34 6.96
N GLN A 56 2.12 -3.21 7.59
CA GLN A 56 1.01 -4.15 7.39
C GLN A 56 0.46 -4.06 5.96
N HIS A 57 0.24 -2.84 5.45
CA HIS A 57 -0.17 -2.61 4.07
C HIS A 57 0.85 -3.17 3.07
N ILE A 58 2.14 -2.89 3.30
CA ILE A 58 3.22 -3.38 2.44
C ILE A 58 3.21 -4.90 2.37
N ARG A 59 3.11 -5.59 3.52
CA ARG A 59 3.03 -7.06 3.57
C ARG A 59 1.81 -7.59 2.84
N THR A 60 0.62 -7.03 3.12
CA THR A 60 -0.61 -7.47 2.45
C THR A 60 -0.56 -7.25 0.94
N LEU A 61 0.00 -6.14 0.47
CA LEU A 61 0.15 -5.86 -0.96
C LEU A 61 1.19 -6.77 -1.59
N ALA A 62 2.33 -6.97 -0.93
CA ALA A 62 3.37 -7.89 -1.37
C ALA A 62 2.82 -9.31 -1.57
N ASP A 63 2.07 -9.82 -0.60
CA ASP A 63 1.42 -11.14 -0.70
C ASP A 63 0.40 -11.18 -1.84
N ARG A 64 -0.41 -10.13 -1.98
CA ARG A 64 -1.45 -10.06 -3.03
C ARG A 64 -0.88 -9.99 -4.45
N PHE A 65 0.20 -9.25 -4.63
CA PHE A 65 0.84 -9.08 -5.93
C PHE A 65 1.97 -10.10 -6.18
N HIS A 66 2.21 -11.00 -5.22
CA HIS A 66 3.32 -11.95 -5.25
C HIS A 66 4.68 -11.29 -5.50
N VAL A 67 4.91 -10.12 -4.90
CA VAL A 67 6.17 -9.37 -4.95
C VAL A 67 6.83 -9.33 -3.58
N VAL A 68 8.11 -8.98 -3.52
CA VAL A 68 8.79 -8.83 -2.23
C VAL A 68 8.35 -7.52 -1.56
N PRO A 69 8.20 -7.48 -0.21
CA PRO A 69 7.89 -6.25 0.52
C PRO A 69 8.82 -5.08 0.18
N GLY A 70 10.09 -5.39 -0.09
CA GLY A 70 11.13 -4.45 -0.52
C GLY A 70 10.81 -3.67 -1.78
N THR A 71 9.85 -4.12 -2.61
CA THR A 71 9.43 -3.39 -3.82
C THR A 71 8.72 -2.07 -3.48
N PHE A 72 8.19 -1.91 -2.28
CA PHE A 72 7.50 -0.69 -1.82
C PHE A 72 8.38 0.24 -0.95
N VAL A 73 9.69 -0.06 -0.81
CA VAL A 73 10.63 0.49 0.19
C VAL A 73 11.69 1.35 -0.46
#